data_AF-A0A9P9KC34-F1
#
_entry.id   AF-A0A9P9KC34-F1
#
_cell.length_a   1.000
_cell.length_b   1.000
_cell.length_c   1.000
_cell.angle_alpha   90.00
_cell.angle_beta   90.00
_cell.angle_gamma   90.00
#
_symmetry.space_group_name_H-M   'P 1'
#
loop_
_entity.id
_entity.type
_entity.pdbx_description
1 polymer ?
#
loop_
_entity_poly.entity_id
_entity_poly.type
_entity_poly.pdbx_seq_one_letter_code
_entity_poly.pdbx_strand_id
1 'polypeptide(L)' 'MDPKKVTIPPLKDLTIGNITENVKLVNSTNPSPRFKFLLERLVVHLHDYARETRLSQDEWFQAIQFLTIQDHLMHNPT' A
#
# COMPACT_ATOMS: atom_id res chain seq x y z
N MET A 1 0.03 10.84 -13.52
CA MET A 1 -0.97 9.83 -13.93
C MET A 1 -2.32 10.53 -13.96
N ASP A 2 -3.02 10.52 -15.08
CA ASP A 2 -4.40 11.00 -15.10
C ASP A 2 -5.27 9.92 -14.43
N PRO A 3 -5.88 10.17 -13.25
CA PRO A 3 -6.61 9.15 -12.51
C PRO A 3 -7.79 8.56 -13.29
N LYS A 4 -8.23 9.24 -14.36
CA LYS A 4 -9.32 8.80 -15.26
C LYS A 4 -8.92 7.72 -16.28
N LYS A 5 -7.64 7.32 -16.37
CA LYS A 5 -7.13 6.33 -17.33
C LYS A 5 -6.52 5.07 -16.70
N VAL A 6 -6.82 4.77 -15.43
CA VAL A 6 -6.35 3.52 -14.81
C VAL A 6 -7.38 2.43 -15.07
N THR A 7 -7.12 1.57 -16.06
CA THR A 7 -7.91 0.36 -16.30
C THR A 7 -7.51 -0.69 -15.25
N ILE A 8 -8.32 -0.80 -14.18
CA ILE A 8 -8.06 -1.76 -13.11
C ILE A 8 -8.47 -3.16 -13.60
N PRO A 9 -7.56 -4.15 -13.60
CA PRO A 9 -7.92 -5.52 -13.92
C PRO A 9 -8.99 -6.03 -12.94
N PRO A 10 -9.90 -6.92 -13.37
CA PRO A 10 -10.91 -7.47 -12.47
C PRO A 10 -10.23 -8.17 -11.28
N LEU A 11 -10.54 -7.68 -10.07
CA LEU A 11 -10.05 -8.23 -8.82
C LEU A 11 -10.77 -9.54 -8.52
N LYS A 12 -10.06 -10.51 -7.93
CA LYS A 12 -10.70 -11.69 -7.31
C LYS A 12 -11.36 -11.28 -5.98
N ASP A 13 -12.16 -12.18 -5.40
CA ASP A 13 -12.64 -12.04 -4.02
C ASP A 13 -11.47 -11.72 -3.08
N LEU A 14 -11.58 -10.64 -2.30
CA LEU A 14 -10.51 -10.18 -1.42
C LEU A 14 -10.50 -11.01 -0.15
N THR A 15 -9.46 -11.82 0.02
CA THR A 15 -9.23 -12.65 1.21
C THR A 15 -7.84 -12.35 1.78
N ILE A 16 -7.63 -12.72 3.04
CA ILE A 16 -6.31 -12.61 3.70
C ILE A 16 -5.22 -13.33 2.90
N GLY A 17 -5.59 -14.41 2.19
CA GLY A 17 -4.66 -15.21 1.38
C GLY A 17 -4.28 -14.58 0.03
N ASN A 18 -5.11 -13.70 -0.55
CA ASN A 18 -4.91 -13.21 -1.92
C ASN A 18 -4.84 -11.68 -2.07
N ILE A 19 -5.03 -10.93 -0.99
CA ILE A 19 -5.01 -9.45 -1.04
C ILE A 19 -3.68 -8.91 -1.57
N THR A 20 -2.56 -9.55 -1.23
CA THR A 20 -1.23 -9.20 -1.74
C THR A 20 -1.14 -9.36 -3.26
N GLU A 21 -1.69 -10.44 -3.81
CA GLU A 21 -1.69 -10.69 -5.27
C GLU A 21 -2.57 -9.67 -6.00
N ASN A 22 -3.75 -9.38 -5.43
CA ASN A 22 -4.67 -8.39 -5.97
C ASN A 22 -4.03 -6.98 -6.04
N VAL A 23 -3.31 -6.55 -5.01
CA VAL A 23 -2.59 -5.26 -5.03
C VAL A 23 -1.46 -5.25 -6.06
N LYS A 24 -0.72 -6.35 -6.22
CA LYS A 24 0.30 -6.48 -7.28
C LYS A 24 -0.33 -6.42 -8.67
N LEU A 25 -1.52 -7.01 -8.86
CA LEU A 25 -2.26 -6.96 -10.12
C LEU A 25 -2.67 -5.52 -10.46
N VAL A 26 -3.16 -4.74 -9.50
CA VAL A 26 -3.47 -3.31 -9.71
C VAL A 26 -2.21 -2.53 -10.10
N ASN A 27 -1.10 -2.74 -9.38
CA ASN A 27 0.18 -2.10 -9.66
C ASN A 27 0.82 -2.54 -11.00
N SER A 28 0.35 -3.64 -11.59
CA SER A 28 0.91 -4.16 -12.84
C SER A 28 0.79 -3.18 -14.02
N THR A 29 -0.20 -2.28 -13.96
CA THR A 29 -0.49 -1.23 -14.94
C THR A 29 0.42 0.00 -14.84
N ASN A 30 1.33 0.03 -13.86
CA ASN A 30 2.23 1.16 -13.68
C ASN A 30 3.32 1.20 -14.78
N PRO A 31 3.44 2.29 -15.56
CA PRO A 31 4.41 2.41 -16.65
C PRO A 31 5.88 2.51 -16.18
N SER A 32 6.14 2.75 -14.89
CA SER A 32 7.51 2.80 -14.34
C SER A 32 7.93 1.42 -13.80
N PRO A 33 8.86 0.70 -14.47
CA PRO A 33 9.27 -0.63 -14.03
C PRO A 33 9.96 -0.59 -12.66
N ARG A 34 10.73 0.48 -12.38
CA ARG A 34 11.42 0.65 -11.09
C ARG A 34 10.42 0.88 -9.96
N PHE A 35 9.44 1.75 -10.17
CA PHE A 35 8.43 2.02 -9.15
C PHE A 35 7.56 0.78 -8.90
N LYS A 36 7.18 0.06 -9.97
CA LYS A 36 6.44 -1.20 -9.86
C LYS A 36 7.17 -2.20 -8.95
N PHE A 37 8.46 -2.46 -9.22
CA PHE A 37 9.28 -3.37 -8.40
C PHE A 37 9.30 -2.95 -6.91
N LEU A 38 9.54 -1.67 -6.64
CA LEU A 38 9.59 -1.17 -5.26
C LEU A 38 8.26 -1.34 -4.54
N LEU A 39 7.15 -0.94 -5.19
CA LEU A 39 5.83 -1.02 -4.58
C LEU A 39 5.37 -2.47 -4.37
N GLU A 40 5.67 -3.37 -5.31
CA GLU A 40 5.38 -4.80 -5.12
C GLU A 40 6.10 -5.39 -3.91
N ARG A 41 7.39 -5.06 -3.70
CA ARG A 41 8.14 -5.52 -2.54
C ARG A 41 7.63 -4.92 -1.23
N LEU A 42 7.31 -3.63 -1.24
CA LEU A 42 6.75 -2.95 -0.07
C LEU A 42 5.43 -3.60 0.39
N VAL A 43 4.51 -3.83 -0.55
CA VAL A 43 3.19 -4.42 -0.27
C VAL A 43 3.29 -5.82 0.31
N VAL A 44 4.23 -6.64 -0.18
CA VAL A 44 4.48 -7.98 0.38
C VAL A 44 4.89 -7.86 1.85
N HIS A 45 5.93 -7.09 2.15
CA HIS A 45 6.42 -6.95 3.51
C HIS A 45 5.40 -6.31 4.45
N LEU A 46 4.60 -5.35 3.97
CA LEU A 46 3.54 -4.73 4.76
C LEU A 46 2.44 -5.73 5.14
N HIS A 47 2.00 -6.56 4.19
CA HIS A 47 0.97 -7.57 4.48
C HIS A 47 1.50 -8.70 5.36
N ASP A 48 2.76 -9.09 5.20
CA ASP A 48 3.39 -10.09 6.07
C ASP A 48 3.48 -9.57 7.51
N TYR A 49 3.91 -8.32 7.70
CA TYR A 49 3.93 -7.65 9.00
C TYR A 49 2.54 -7.58 9.64
N ALA A 50 1.51 -7.24 8.86
CA ALA A 50 0.13 -7.19 9.36
C ALA A 50 -0.38 -8.58 9.80
N ARG A 51 -0.04 -9.64 9.06
CA ARG A 51 -0.40 -11.02 9.43
C ARG A 51 0.36 -11.51 10.66
N GLU A 52 1.66 -11.26 10.71
CA GLU A 52 2.55 -11.67 11.80
C GLU A 52 2.09 -11.10 13.13
N THR A 53 1.76 -9.80 13.14
CA THR A 53 1.37 -9.09 14.37
C THR A 53 -0.12 -9.21 14.70
N ARG A 54 -0.92 -9.79 13.79
CA ARG A 54 -2.39 -9.74 13.84
C ARG A 54 -2.88 -8.30 14.02
N LEU A 55 -2.29 -7.39 13.24
CA LEU A 55 -2.51 -5.96 13.34
C LEU A 55 -4.00 -5.62 13.33
N SER A 56 -4.46 -4.97 14.40
CA SER A 56 -5.83 -4.50 14.51
C SER A 56 -6.05 -3.23 13.68
N GLN A 57 -7.32 -2.90 13.44
CA GLN A 57 -7.70 -1.66 12.74
C GLN A 57 -7.23 -0.41 13.50
N ASP A 58 -7.29 -0.41 14.83
CA ASP A 58 -6.89 0.73 15.66
C ASP A 58 -5.37 0.95 15.64
N GLU A 59 -4.59 -0.14 15.68
CA GLU A 59 -3.13 -0.08 15.55
C GLU A 59 -2.72 0.37 14.14
N TRP A 60 -3.43 -0.09 13.11
CA TRP A 60 -3.23 0.38 11.74
C TRP A 60 -3.45 1.88 11.62
N PHE A 61 -4.54 2.41 12.21
CA PHE A 61 -4.84 3.83 12.16
C PHE A 61 -3.77 4.65 12.89
N GLN A 62 -3.30 4.19 14.05
CA GLN A 62 -2.20 4.82 14.79
C GLN A 62 -0.89 4.82 13.98
N ALA A 63 -0.55 3.71 13.32
CA ALA A 63 0.64 3.62 12.47
C ALA A 63 0.57 4.61 11.30
N ILE A 64 -0.60 4.73 10.64
CA ILE A 64 -0.80 5.72 9.58
C ILE A 64 -0.71 7.15 10.12
N GLN A 65 -1.32 7.46 11.27
CA GLN A 65 -1.18 8.77 11.90
C GLN A 65 0.28 9.11 12.20
N PHE A 66 1.04 8.16 12.73
CA PHE A 66 2.46 8.36 13.00
C PHE A 66 3.22 8.73 11.71
N LEU A 67 2.98 8.01 10.61
CA LEU A 67 3.63 8.26 9.32
C LEU A 67 3.18 9.59 8.67
N THR A 68 1.97 10.08 8.93
CA THR A 68 1.43 11.31 8.32
C THR A 68 1.65 12.56 9.17
N ILE A 69 1.62 12.46 10.50
CA ILE A 69 1.92 13.59 11.40
C ILE A 69 3.38 14.03 11.25
N GLN A 70 4.28 13.07 11.02
CA GLN A 70 5.70 13.37 10.84
C GLN A 70 5.98 14.19 9.57
N ASP A 71 5.12 14.12 8.54
CA ASP A 71 5.22 14.97 7.35
C ASP A 71 4.84 16.44 7.63
N HIS A 72 3.89 16.67 8.55
CA HIS A 72 3.48 18.01 8.98
C HIS A 72 4.55 18.72 9.80
N LEU A 73 5.29 17.99 10.63
CA LEU A 73 6.39 18.54 11.45
C LEU A 73 7.66 18.83 10.65
N MET A 74 7.85 18.19 9.49
CA MET A 74 8.99 18.46 8.60
C MET A 74 8.79 19.69 7.69
N HIS A 75 7.55 20.15 7.49
CA HIS A 75 7.21 21.28 6.62
C HIS A 75 7.02 22.63 7.33
N ASN A 76 7.23 22.70 8.65
CA ASN A 76 7.14 23.96 9.40
C ASN A 76 8.40 24.16 10.26
N PRO A 77 9.50 24.70 9.68
CA PRO A 77 10.61 25.15 10.49
C PRO A 77 10.14 26.42 11.24
N THR A 78 10.12 26.36 12.56
CA THR A 78 10.26 27.59 13.37
C THR A 78 11.58 28.27 13.05
#